data_AF-A0AAJ5F1F1-F1
#
_entry.id   AF-A0AAJ5F1F1-F1
#
_cell.length_a   1.000
_cell.length_b   1.000
_cell.length_c   1.000
_cell.angle_alpha   90.00
_cell.angle_beta   90.00
_cell.angle_gamma   90.00
#
_symmetry.space_group_name_H-M   'P 1'
#
loop_
_entity.id
_entity.type
_entity.pdbx_description
1 polymer ?
#
loop_
_entity_poly.entity_id
_entity_poly.type
_entity_poly.pdbx_seq_one_letter_code
_entity_poly.pdbx_strand_id
1 'polypeptide(L)'
;MLSDEEMRRIEEEELAVARARQAEEERARHQLALHAYREEVRAVLLPQKAPGWRPALWLLPLLAVLAGVLLLRPAPAGSDDTSGGIATSALLDRCREEVGTRLGQPGLRFPGPREAAGQISANADGKRWDGWVATPGNSRTDFSCSFTAADQSVQVELIQEEKP
;
A
#
# COMPACT_ATOMS: atom_id res chain seq x y z
N MET A 1 -1.52 -82.90 -56.40
CA MET A 1 -2.63 -82.93 -55.44
C MET A 1 -2.00 -82.74 -54.07
N LEU A 2 -2.42 -81.73 -53.31
CA LEU A 2 -1.92 -81.55 -51.94
C LEU A 2 -2.32 -82.76 -51.09
N SER A 3 -1.48 -83.15 -50.14
CA SER A 3 -1.84 -84.16 -49.16
C SER A 3 -2.87 -83.58 -48.17
N ASP A 4 -3.75 -84.43 -47.63
CA ASP A 4 -4.82 -84.00 -46.69
C ASP A 4 -4.27 -83.28 -45.45
N GLU A 5 -3.04 -83.60 -45.04
CA GLU A 5 -2.36 -82.96 -43.91
C GLU A 5 -1.89 -81.53 -44.23
N GLU A 6 -1.37 -81.29 -45.43
CA GLU A 6 -1.01 -79.93 -45.88
C GLU A 6 -2.25 -79.04 -46.02
N MET A 7 -3.38 -79.60 -46.47
CA MET A 7 -4.64 -78.88 -46.57
C MET A 7 -5.15 -78.41 -45.19
N ARG A 8 -5.13 -79.30 -44.18
CA ARG A 8 -5.51 -78.95 -42.81
C ARG A 8 -4.62 -77.88 -42.20
N ARG A 9 -3.32 -77.95 -42.45
CA ARG A 9 -2.37 -76.95 -41.96
C ARG A 9 -2.65 -75.56 -42.54
N ILE A 10 -2.95 -75.48 -43.83
CA ILE A 10 -3.30 -74.21 -44.49
C ILE A 10 -4.60 -73.66 -43.92
N GLU A 11 -5.62 -74.50 -43.72
CA GLU A 11 -6.88 -74.07 -43.09
C GLU A 11 -6.67 -73.50 -41.68
N GLU A 12 -5.83 -74.13 -40.85
CA GLU A 12 -5.50 -73.64 -39.51
C GLU A 12 -4.74 -72.30 -39.55
N GLU A 13 -3.78 -72.15 -40.47
CA GLU A 13 -3.03 -70.90 -40.65
C GLU A 13 -3.95 -69.76 -41.13
N GLU A 14 -4.87 -70.02 -42.07
CA GLU A 14 -5.85 -69.05 -42.54
C GLU A 14 -6.83 -68.64 -41.43
N LEU A 15 -7.29 -69.60 -40.63
CA LEU A 15 -8.14 -69.33 -39.46
C LEU A 15 -7.40 -68.52 -38.39
N ALA A 16 -6.12 -68.81 -38.14
CA ALA A 16 -5.29 -68.05 -37.21
C ALA A 16 -5.12 -66.59 -37.67
N VAL A 17 -4.86 -66.37 -38.97
CA VAL A 17 -4.76 -65.03 -39.56
C VAL A 17 -6.10 -64.28 -39.49
N ALA A 18 -7.22 -64.95 -39.76
CA ALA A 18 -8.54 -64.34 -39.66
C ALA A 18 -8.87 -63.91 -38.22
N ARG A 19 -8.57 -64.75 -37.23
CA ARG A 19 -8.75 -64.42 -35.80
C ARG A 19 -7.84 -63.29 -35.35
N ALA A 20 -6.59 -63.25 -35.83
CA ALA A 20 -5.66 -62.18 -35.52
C ALA A 20 -6.19 -60.82 -36.02
N ARG A 21 -6.71 -60.77 -37.25
CA ARG A 21 -7.33 -59.55 -37.82
C ARG A 21 -8.54 -59.09 -37.01
N GLN A 22 -9.43 -60.02 -36.62
CA GLN A 22 -10.57 -59.69 -35.76
C GLN A 22 -10.15 -59.12 -34.41
N ALA A 23 -9.14 -59.72 -33.76
CA ALA A 23 -8.63 -59.24 -32.49
C ALA A 23 -7.97 -57.86 -32.61
N GLU A 24 -7.30 -57.55 -33.72
CA GLU A 24 -6.75 -56.22 -34.00
C GLU A 24 -7.85 -55.18 -34.19
N GLU A 25 -8.90 -55.50 -34.95
CA GLU A 25 -10.05 -54.60 -35.14
C GLU A 25 -10.78 -54.31 -33.82
N GLU A 26 -10.99 -55.34 -32.99
CA GLU A 26 -11.60 -55.17 -31.67
C GLU A 26 -10.76 -54.28 -30.75
N ARG A 27 -9.44 -54.48 -30.74
CA ARG A 27 -8.51 -53.62 -29.99
C ARG A 27 -8.55 -52.18 -30.49
N ALA A 28 -8.57 -51.97 -31.81
CA ALA A 28 -8.64 -50.63 -32.39
C ALA A 28 -9.95 -49.92 -31.99
N ARG A 29 -11.09 -50.62 -32.06
CA ARG A 29 -12.40 -50.08 -31.60
C ARG A 29 -12.39 -49.76 -30.12
N HIS A 30 -11.83 -50.65 -29.30
CA HIS A 30 -11.74 -50.43 -27.86
C HIS A 30 -10.87 -49.22 -27.51
N GLN A 31 -9.73 -49.05 -28.20
CA GLN A 31 -8.87 -47.88 -28.01
C GLN A 31 -9.60 -46.58 -28.37
N LEU A 32 -10.31 -46.53 -29.51
CA LEU A 32 -11.10 -45.37 -29.90
C LEU A 32 -12.16 -45.01 -28.85
N ALA A 33 -12.87 -46.02 -28.30
CA ALA A 33 -13.85 -45.82 -27.25
C ALA A 33 -13.23 -45.25 -25.97
N LEU A 34 -12.06 -45.74 -25.56
CA LEU A 34 -11.34 -45.21 -24.40
C LEU A 34 -10.86 -43.77 -24.61
N HIS A 35 -10.44 -43.42 -25.83
CA HIS A 35 -10.04 -42.05 -26.15
C HIS A 35 -11.24 -41.10 -26.07
N ALA A 36 -12.37 -41.45 -26.67
CA ALA A 36 -13.60 -40.67 -26.59
C ALA A 36 -14.05 -40.47 -25.13
N TYR A 37 -14.05 -41.53 -24.33
CA TYR A 37 -14.39 -41.46 -22.91
C TYR A 37 -13.47 -40.52 -22.12
N ARG A 38 -12.16 -40.53 -22.40
CA ARG A 38 -11.20 -39.64 -21.73
C ARG A 38 -11.43 -38.17 -22.07
N GLU A 39 -11.84 -37.86 -23.29
CA GLU A 39 -12.14 -36.49 -23.71
C GLU A 39 -13.38 -35.95 -22.98
N GLU A 40 -14.44 -36.76 -22.87
CA GLU A 40 -15.65 -36.41 -22.10
C GLU A 40 -15.32 -36.15 -20.63
N VAL A 41 -14.55 -37.04 -20.00
CA VAL A 41 -14.14 -36.88 -18.59
C VAL A 41 -13.29 -35.62 -18.39
N ARG A 42 -12.37 -35.31 -19.32
CA ARG A 42 -11.57 -34.08 -19.25
C ARG A 42 -12.44 -32.83 -19.41
N ALA A 43 -13.44 -32.85 -20.29
CA ALA A 43 -14.34 -31.72 -20.48
C ALA A 43 -15.16 -31.43 -19.21
N VAL A 44 -15.52 -32.46 -18.44
CA VAL A 44 -16.22 -32.31 -17.15
C VAL A 44 -15.30 -31.82 -16.03
N LEU A 45 -14.05 -32.31 -16.01
CA LEU A 45 -13.10 -32.01 -14.93
C LEU A 45 -12.33 -30.69 -15.11
N LEU A 46 -12.28 -30.13 -16.32
CA LEU A 46 -11.66 -28.82 -16.52
C LEU A 46 -12.50 -27.78 -15.77
N PRO A 47 -11.95 -27.14 -14.71
CA PRO A 47 -12.66 -26.06 -14.05
C PRO A 47 -12.93 -25.01 -15.10
N GLN A 48 -14.21 -24.70 -15.32
CA GLN A 48 -14.61 -23.67 -16.27
C GLN A 48 -13.74 -22.45 -16.04
N LYS A 49 -12.97 -22.07 -17.06
CA LYS A 49 -11.95 -21.02 -16.99
C LYS A 49 -12.67 -19.74 -16.55
N ALA A 50 -12.63 -19.45 -15.26
CA ALA A 50 -13.32 -18.30 -14.71
C ALA A 50 -12.78 -17.06 -15.45
N PRO A 51 -13.66 -16.14 -15.87
CA PRO A 51 -13.21 -15.00 -16.64
C PRO A 51 -12.21 -14.19 -15.80
N GLY A 52 -11.07 -13.83 -16.41
CA GLY A 52 -9.84 -13.40 -15.71
C GLY A 52 -9.95 -12.18 -14.79
N TRP A 53 -11.09 -11.49 -14.79
CA TRP A 53 -11.40 -10.35 -13.92
C TRP A 53 -12.01 -10.74 -12.56
N ARG A 54 -12.51 -11.97 -12.40
CA ARG A 54 -13.07 -12.47 -11.12
C ARG A 54 -12.10 -12.42 -9.93
N PRO A 55 -10.80 -12.76 -10.05
CA PRO A 55 -9.88 -12.58 -8.92
C PRO A 55 -9.61 -11.10 -8.62
N ALA A 56 -9.70 -10.20 -9.61
CA ALA A 56 -9.48 -8.77 -9.39
C ALA A 56 -10.61 -8.12 -8.59
N LEU A 57 -11.84 -8.64 -8.64
CA LEU A 57 -12.95 -8.15 -7.82
C LEU A 57 -12.69 -8.29 -6.31
N TRP A 58 -11.88 -9.27 -5.89
CA TRP A 58 -11.49 -9.45 -4.48
C TRP A 58 -10.51 -8.38 -3.98
N LEU A 59 -9.84 -7.65 -4.89
CA LEU A 59 -8.92 -6.58 -4.53
C LEU A 59 -9.63 -5.23 -4.30
N LEU A 60 -10.87 -5.07 -4.79
CA LEU A 60 -11.66 -3.85 -4.58
C LEU A 60 -11.86 -3.46 -3.11
N PRO A 61 -12.25 -4.36 -2.18
CA PRO A 61 -12.40 -3.99 -0.77
C PRO A 61 -11.07 -3.59 -0.14
N LEU A 62 -9.96 -4.25 -0.51
CA LEU A 62 -8.63 -3.91 -0.02
C LEU A 62 -8.22 -2.49 -0.44
N LEU A 63 -8.44 -2.16 -1.72
CA LEU A 63 -8.20 -0.82 -2.27
C LEU A 63 -9.06 0.26 -1.60
N ALA A 64 -10.33 -0.02 -1.33
CA ALA A 64 -11.22 0.91 -0.64
C ALA A 64 -10.74 1.22 0.79
N VAL A 65 -10.31 0.19 1.52
CA VAL A 65 -9.74 0.36 2.87
C VAL A 65 -8.45 1.19 2.80
N LEU A 66 -7.55 0.89 1.86
CA LEU A 66 -6.27 1.59 1.71
C LEU A 66 -6.48 3.07 1.34
N ALA A 67 -7.41 3.34 0.42
CA ALA A 67 -7.81 4.70 0.06
C ALA A 67 -8.44 5.44 1.25
N GLY A 68 -9.31 4.78 2.02
CA GLY A 68 -9.88 5.34 3.24
C GLY A 68 -8.81 5.71 4.26
N VAL A 69 -7.84 4.84 4.51
CA VAL A 69 -6.71 5.11 5.43
C VAL A 69 -5.85 6.28 4.95
N LEU A 70 -5.61 6.37 3.64
CA LEU A 70 -4.85 7.49 3.06
C LEU A 70 -5.61 8.81 3.15
N LEU A 71 -6.94 8.80 2.94
CA LEU A 71 -7.78 9.99 3.04
C LEU A 71 -7.99 10.46 4.49
N LEU A 72 -8.01 9.53 5.45
CA LEU A 72 -8.11 9.85 6.88
C LEU A 72 -6.77 10.25 7.49
N ARG A 73 -5.64 10.03 6.80
CA ARG A 73 -4.33 10.43 7.31
C ARG A 73 -4.19 11.96 7.23
N PRO A 74 -3.88 12.65 8.34
CA PRO A 74 -3.51 14.05 8.28
C PRO A 74 -2.29 14.16 7.36
N ALA A 75 -2.36 15.01 6.33
CA ALA A 75 -1.25 15.17 5.41
C ALA A 75 0.03 15.50 6.21
N PRO A 76 1.17 14.88 5.84
CA PRO A 76 2.42 15.03 6.58
C PRO A 76 2.69 16.51 6.80
N ALA A 77 3.18 16.87 7.99
CA ALA A 77 3.70 18.21 8.22
C ALA A 77 4.69 18.51 7.08
N GLY A 78 4.49 19.64 6.40
CA GLY A 78 5.27 20.00 5.21
C GLY A 78 6.76 19.89 5.48
N SER A 79 7.55 19.67 4.42
CA SER A 79 9.01 19.65 4.51
C SER A 79 9.51 20.80 5.37
N ASP A 80 10.29 20.47 6.39
CA ASP A 80 10.76 21.43 7.39
C ASP A 80 11.62 22.50 6.71
N ASP A 81 11.13 23.73 6.66
CA ASP A 81 11.81 24.83 5.97
C ASP A 81 13.02 25.30 6.78
N THR A 82 14.20 25.32 6.14
CA THR A 82 15.47 25.75 6.74
C THR A 82 15.86 27.17 6.35
N SER A 83 14.97 27.93 5.70
CA SER A 83 15.15 29.37 5.46
C SER A 83 15.52 30.08 6.78
N GLY A 84 16.40 31.09 6.73
CA GLY A 84 16.85 31.80 7.94
C GLY A 84 17.79 31.00 8.86
N GLY A 85 18.39 29.89 8.38
CA GLY A 85 19.48 29.20 9.08
C GLY A 85 19.05 28.24 10.20
N ILE A 86 17.75 28.03 10.39
CA ILE A 86 17.20 27.05 11.36
C ILE A 86 15.98 26.36 10.77
N ALA A 87 15.80 25.08 11.06
CA ALA A 87 14.60 24.35 10.71
C ALA A 87 13.38 24.93 11.46
N THR A 88 12.22 25.02 10.81
CA THR A 88 10.99 25.55 11.41
C THR A 88 10.60 24.77 12.67
N SER A 89 10.72 23.43 12.66
CA SER A 89 10.48 22.63 13.87
C SER A 89 11.41 23.02 15.02
N ALA A 90 12.70 23.18 14.74
CA ALA A 90 13.70 23.54 15.73
C ALA A 90 13.49 24.95 16.30
N LEU A 91 13.02 25.91 15.48
CA LEU A 91 12.61 27.23 15.97
C LEU A 91 11.44 27.09 16.95
N LEU A 92 10.38 26.37 16.57
CA LEU A 92 9.19 26.20 17.39
C LEU A 92 9.53 25.60 18.75
N ASP A 93 10.39 24.59 18.79
CA ASP A 93 10.78 23.92 20.03
C ASP A 93 11.57 24.85 20.96
N ARG A 94 12.58 25.58 20.44
CA ARG A 94 13.35 26.55 21.23
C ARG A 94 12.47 27.70 21.73
N CYS A 95 11.61 28.24 20.88
CA CYS A 95 10.70 29.31 21.26
C CYS A 95 9.69 28.85 22.32
N ARG A 96 9.16 27.63 22.24
CA ARG A 96 8.25 27.08 23.25
C ARG A 96 8.93 26.93 24.60
N GLU A 97 10.19 26.48 24.60
CA GLU A 97 10.99 26.37 25.81
C GLU A 97 11.20 27.76 26.43
N GLU A 98 11.65 28.75 25.67
CA GLU A 98 11.88 30.13 26.14
C GLU A 98 10.60 30.85 26.57
N VAL A 99 9.48 30.65 25.88
CA VAL A 99 8.18 31.17 26.31
C VAL A 99 7.73 30.48 27.61
N GLY A 100 7.98 29.17 27.72
CA GLY A 100 7.69 28.36 28.89
C GLY A 100 8.48 28.82 30.12
N THR A 101 9.78 29.09 29.97
CA THR A 101 10.62 29.60 31.06
C THR A 101 10.19 30.99 31.51
N ARG A 102 9.79 31.87 30.58
CA ARG A 102 9.30 33.22 30.92
C ARG A 102 7.96 33.24 31.64
N LEU A 103 7.02 32.38 31.23
CA LEU A 103 5.69 32.33 31.84
C LEU A 103 5.67 31.51 33.13
N GLY A 104 6.60 30.55 33.30
CA GLY A 104 6.73 29.77 34.53
C GLY A 104 5.51 28.91 34.88
N GLN A 105 4.62 28.65 33.92
CA GLN A 105 3.36 27.92 34.14
C GLN A 105 3.37 26.56 33.42
N PRO A 106 2.96 25.48 34.08
CA PRO A 106 2.73 24.21 33.40
C PRO A 106 1.45 24.26 32.56
N GLY A 107 1.40 23.47 31.48
CA GLY A 107 0.18 23.31 30.68
C GLY A 107 -0.12 24.45 29.69
N LEU A 108 0.90 25.21 29.28
CA LEU A 108 0.81 26.15 28.18
C LEU A 108 0.39 25.45 26.89
N ARG A 109 -0.54 26.05 26.16
CA ARG A 109 -0.97 25.58 24.84
C ARG A 109 -0.48 26.55 23.78
N PHE A 110 0.23 26.00 22.81
CA PHE A 110 0.73 26.70 21.63
C PHE A 110 -0.12 26.35 20.41
N PRO A 111 -0.12 27.18 19.35
CA PRO A 111 -0.77 26.84 18.09
C PRO A 111 -0.19 25.57 17.49
N GLY A 112 -1.02 24.88 16.70
CA GLY A 112 -0.61 23.68 15.99
C GLY A 112 0.48 23.99 14.95
N PRO A 113 1.30 23.00 14.53
CA PRO A 113 2.43 23.24 13.63
C PRO A 113 2.07 23.95 12.32
N ARG A 114 0.89 23.66 11.74
CA ARG A 114 0.42 24.32 10.51
C ARG A 114 0.04 25.78 10.72
N GLU A 115 -0.58 26.09 11.85
CA GLU A 115 -0.96 27.46 12.19
C GLU A 115 0.29 28.28 12.49
N ALA A 116 1.23 27.72 13.25
CA ALA A 116 2.51 28.35 13.55
C ALA A 116 3.35 28.60 12.29
N ALA A 117 3.34 27.68 11.32
CA ALA A 117 4.04 27.87 10.04
C ALA A 117 3.54 29.10 9.26
N GLY A 118 2.25 29.44 9.35
CA GLY A 118 1.69 30.65 8.74
C GLY A 118 2.03 31.95 9.48
N GLN A 119 2.65 31.85 10.65
CA GLN A 119 3.05 32.95 11.54
C GLN A 119 4.56 33.15 11.59
N ILE A 120 5.30 32.44 10.73
CA ILE A 120 6.75 32.48 10.67
C ILE A 120 7.20 33.30 9.48
N SER A 121 8.14 34.20 9.72
CA SER A 121 8.88 34.94 8.70
C SER A 121 10.36 34.58 8.77
N ALA A 122 11.01 34.51 7.61
CA ALA A 122 12.43 34.22 7.51
C ALA A 122 13.12 35.25 6.60
N ASN A 123 14.33 35.64 6.97
CA ASN A 123 15.18 36.55 6.20
C ASN A 123 16.64 36.08 6.25
N ALA A 124 17.58 36.90 5.76
CA ALA A 124 19.00 36.57 5.77
C ALA A 124 19.60 36.54 7.19
N ASP A 125 19.04 37.31 8.11
CA ASP A 125 19.55 37.46 9.48
C ASP A 125 19.02 36.37 10.42
N GLY A 126 17.91 35.72 10.06
CA GLY A 126 17.34 34.64 10.84
C GLY A 126 15.87 34.36 10.54
N LYS A 127 15.16 33.89 11.57
CA LYS A 127 13.75 33.48 11.48
C LYS A 127 12.98 34.01 12.69
N ARG A 128 11.75 34.47 12.49
CA ARG A 128 10.89 35.03 13.54
C ARG A 128 9.53 34.34 13.50
N TRP A 129 9.02 34.00 14.68
CA TRP A 129 7.70 33.46 14.91
C TRP A 129 6.88 34.44 15.76
N ASP A 130 5.84 35.02 15.17
CA ASP A 130 4.89 35.89 15.86
C ASP A 130 3.62 35.11 16.19
N GLY A 131 3.55 34.56 17.40
CA GLY A 131 2.55 33.59 17.80
C GLY A 131 1.77 33.99 19.03
N TRP A 132 1.01 33.02 19.53
CA TRP A 132 0.24 33.15 20.76
C TRP A 132 0.41 31.92 21.64
N VAL A 133 0.22 32.10 22.94
CA VAL A 133 0.23 31.04 23.92
C VAL A 133 -0.97 31.20 24.84
N ALA A 134 -1.66 30.10 25.13
CA ALA A 134 -2.77 30.08 26.07
C ALA A 134 -2.36 29.41 27.38
N THR A 135 -2.64 30.08 28.49
CA THR A 135 -2.42 29.54 29.84
C THR A 135 -3.58 28.63 30.27
N PRO A 136 -3.41 27.81 31.33
CA PRO A 136 -4.48 26.97 31.88
C PRO A 136 -5.76 27.67 32.36
N GLY A 137 -5.84 29.01 32.31
CA GLY A 137 -7.03 29.82 32.61
C GLY A 137 -7.74 30.38 31.38
N ASN A 138 -7.38 29.92 30.18
CA ASN A 138 -7.87 30.42 28.89
C ASN A 138 -7.50 31.89 28.60
N SER A 139 -6.51 32.45 29.31
CA SER A 139 -5.90 33.72 28.92
C SER A 139 -4.92 33.47 27.79
N ARG A 140 -5.10 34.19 26.68
CA ARG A 140 -4.21 34.19 25.54
C ARG A 140 -3.22 35.35 25.69
N THR A 141 -1.95 35.08 25.43
CA THR A 141 -0.88 36.06 25.40
C THR A 141 -0.18 35.93 24.07
N ASP A 142 -0.06 37.03 23.34
CA ASP A 142 0.70 37.05 22.10
C ASP A 142 2.20 37.23 22.41
N PHE A 143 3.06 36.68 21.56
CA PHE A 143 4.50 36.77 21.72
C PHE A 143 5.20 36.84 20.37
N SER A 144 6.39 37.43 20.37
CA SER A 144 7.33 37.39 19.25
C SER A 144 8.56 36.62 19.68
N CYS A 145 8.97 35.62 18.90
CA CYS A 145 10.20 34.89 19.11
C CYS A 145 11.10 35.00 17.88
N SER A 146 12.30 35.58 18.02
CA SER A 146 13.28 35.70 16.96
C SER A 146 14.48 34.78 17.21
N PHE A 147 14.92 34.10 16.15
CA PHE A 147 16.19 33.40 16.07
C PHE A 147 17.13 34.21 15.16
N THR A 148 18.35 34.41 15.63
CA THR A 148 19.40 35.10 14.88
C THR A 148 20.44 34.08 14.41
N ALA A 149 20.67 34.00 13.10
CA ALA A 149 21.56 32.99 12.52
C ALA A 149 23.04 33.24 12.83
N ALA A 150 23.45 34.51 13.02
CA ALA A 150 24.82 34.90 13.25
C ALA A 150 25.40 34.39 14.59
N ASP A 151 24.60 34.41 15.65
CA ASP A 151 25.00 34.01 17.00
C ASP A 151 24.22 32.80 17.54
N GLN A 152 23.28 32.28 16.73
CA GLN A 152 22.38 31.17 17.07
C GLN A 152 21.53 31.42 18.32
N SER A 153 21.32 32.70 18.68
CA SER A 153 20.51 33.10 19.84
C SER A 153 19.02 33.07 19.53
N VAL A 154 18.22 32.87 20.58
CA VAL A 154 16.77 33.00 20.55
C VAL A 154 16.36 34.08 21.53
N GLN A 155 15.51 35.01 21.08
CA GLN A 155 14.95 36.06 21.91
C GLN A 155 13.44 36.00 21.85
N VAL A 156 12.80 35.99 23.01
CA VAL A 156 11.35 36.04 23.14
C VAL A 156 10.94 37.42 23.65
N GLU A 157 9.79 37.90 23.21
CA GLU A 157 9.14 39.11 23.70
C GLU A 157 7.65 38.80 23.91
N LEU A 158 7.16 39.00 25.13
CA LEU A 158 5.74 38.81 25.45
C LEU A 158 5.02 40.12 25.18
N ILE A 159 4.01 40.09 24.31
CA ILE A 159 3.21 41.25 23.96
C ILE A 159 2.02 41.25 24.91
N GLN A 160 2.15 41.96 26.03
CA GLN A 160 1.00 42.19 26.92
C GLN A 160 0.16 43.31 26.32
N GLU A 161 -1.13 43.05 26.05
CA GLU A 161 -2.09 44.12 25.79
C GLU A 161 -2.22 44.95 27.08
N GLU A 162 -1.59 46.13 27.10
CA GLU A 162 -1.83 47.13 28.12
C GLU A 162 -3.29 47.57 27.98
N LYS A 163 -4.14 47.05 28.86
CA LYS A 163 -5.55 47.42 28.93
C LYS A 163 -5.64 48.88 29.37
N PRO A 164 -6.31 49.77 28.60
CA PRO A 164 -6.50 51.17 28.98
C PRO A 164 -7.33 51.34 30.27
#